data_AF-I7APV8-F1
#
_entry.id   AF-I7APV8-F1
#
_cell.length_a   1.000
_cell.length_b   1.000
_cell.length_c   1.000
_cell.angle_alpha   90.00
_cell.angle_beta   90.00
_cell.angle_gamma   90.00
#
_symmetry.space_group_name_H-M   'P 1'
#
loop_
_entity.id
_entity.type
_entity.pdbx_description
1 polymer ?
#
loop_
_entity_poly.entity_id
_entity_poly.type
_entity_poly.pdbx_seq_one_letter_code
_entity_poly.pdbx_strand_id
1 'polypeptide(L)'
;MNYSEAARSCLSRKDYAGYLENAQRQYELTGSTEDAEEMEKARKAFSLHKEIEKFLKKSPSDYYDILGVPKDATQPQIKRAFNMLIMKFHPDRTGMHESSAVSGMIQNAYTTLGNPEKRRRYDMAREAPAFNMPTTGFSYSGDAMQNVFFNVFRTQGYQEPFMYSGDFYDHLYSQMYRRFNHRRPNPNDSDAQKVAAFLIVIILIFLAM
;
A
#
# COMPACT_ATOMS: atom_id res chain seq x y z
N MET A 1 -40.19 6.06 5.53
CA MET A 1 -38.81 6.29 5.04
C MET A 1 -38.19 4.91 4.89
N ASN A 2 -37.65 4.57 3.71
CA ASN A 2 -37.01 3.27 3.52
C ASN A 2 -35.56 3.34 4.06
N TYR A 3 -35.35 2.90 5.29
CA TYR A 3 -34.02 2.99 5.93
C TYR A 3 -33.01 2.03 5.28
N SER A 4 -33.47 0.96 4.63
CA SER A 4 -32.62 0.09 3.80
C SER A 4 -31.97 0.83 2.62
N GLU A 5 -32.74 1.69 1.93
CA GLU A 5 -32.20 2.53 0.85
C GLU A 5 -31.23 3.59 1.37
N ALA A 6 -31.55 4.21 2.51
CA ALA A 6 -30.67 5.17 3.16
C ALA A 6 -29.33 4.53 3.57
N ALA A 7 -29.38 3.31 4.11
CA ALA A 7 -28.20 2.52 4.47
C ALA A 7 -27.28 2.27 3.26
N ARG A 8 -27.84 1.85 2.12
CA ARG A 8 -27.09 1.66 0.86
C ARG A 8 -26.49 2.97 0.34
N SER A 9 -27.23 4.08 0.46
CA SER A 9 -26.74 5.41 0.08
C SER A 9 -25.56 5.86 0.95
N CYS A 10 -25.59 5.61 2.26
CA CYS A 10 -24.45 5.85 3.16
C CYS A 10 -23.24 5.01 2.77
N LEU A 11 -23.42 3.73 2.47
CA LEU A 11 -22.33 2.85 2.06
C LEU A 11 -21.64 3.33 0.77
N SER A 12 -22.42 3.77 -0.23
CA SER A 12 -21.89 4.37 -1.48
C SER A 12 -21.03 5.62 -1.21
N ARG A 13 -21.41 6.41 -0.22
CA ARG A 13 -20.68 7.61 0.23
C ARG A 13 -19.53 7.31 1.20
N LYS A 14 -19.25 6.04 1.50
CA LYS A 14 -18.28 5.58 2.52
C LYS A 14 -18.60 6.10 3.93
N ASP A 15 -19.85 6.44 4.19
CA ASP A 15 -20.35 6.84 5.51
C ASP A 15 -20.76 5.60 6.30
N TYR A 16 -19.77 4.93 6.90
CA TYR A 16 -20.00 3.69 7.65
C TYR A 16 -20.78 3.90 8.95
N ALA A 17 -20.72 5.11 9.52
CA ALA A 17 -21.51 5.46 10.71
C ALA A 17 -22.99 5.58 10.36
N GLY A 18 -23.31 6.32 9.30
CA GLY A 18 -24.67 6.43 8.79
C GLY A 18 -25.20 5.10 8.26
N TYR A 19 -24.36 4.24 7.68
CA TYR A 19 -24.76 2.89 7.27
C TYR A 19 -25.25 2.06 8.47
N LEU A 20 -24.49 2.05 9.57
CA LEU A 20 -24.87 1.35 10.81
C LEU A 20 -26.16 1.92 11.41
N GLU A 21 -26.27 3.25 11.52
CA GLU A 21 -27.44 3.89 12.10
C GLU A 21 -28.72 3.56 11.31
N ASN A 22 -28.68 3.65 9.97
CA ASN A 22 -29.84 3.33 9.15
C ASN A 22 -30.18 1.83 9.17
N ALA A 23 -29.18 0.94 9.20
CA ALA A 23 -29.43 -0.50 9.31
C ALA A 23 -30.07 -0.87 10.66
N GLN A 24 -29.65 -0.23 11.75
CA GLN A 24 -30.28 -0.39 13.08
C GLN A 24 -31.73 0.07 13.08
N ARG A 25 -32.01 1.28 12.56
CA ARG A 25 -33.38 1.81 12.47
C ARG A 25 -34.28 0.93 11.60
N GLN A 26 -33.75 0.37 10.51
CA GLN A 26 -34.49 -0.57 9.67
C GLN A 26 -34.87 -1.83 10.46
N TYR A 27 -33.91 -2.43 11.18
CA TYR A 27 -34.16 -3.60 12.02
C TYR A 27 -35.15 -3.32 13.15
N GLU A 28 -35.07 -2.16 13.80
CA GLU A 28 -36.02 -1.74 14.85
C GLU A 28 -37.46 -1.64 14.34
N LEU A 29 -37.65 -1.30 13.06
CA LEU A 29 -38.99 -1.19 12.45
C LEU A 29 -39.56 -2.53 12.01
N THR A 30 -38.73 -3.43 11.50
CA THR A 30 -39.21 -4.68 10.88
C THR A 30 -39.05 -5.91 11.77
N GLY A 31 -38.01 -5.94 12.62
CA GLY A 31 -37.58 -7.13 13.36
C GLY A 31 -37.17 -8.31 12.48
N SER A 32 -36.98 -8.10 11.16
CA SER A 32 -36.70 -9.17 10.21
C SER A 32 -35.31 -9.78 10.41
N THR A 33 -35.17 -11.07 10.13
CA THR A 33 -33.87 -11.76 10.12
C THR A 33 -32.93 -11.18 9.06
N GLU A 34 -33.47 -10.77 7.91
CA GLU A 34 -32.69 -10.15 6.83
C GLU A 34 -32.09 -8.81 7.28
N ASP A 35 -32.89 -8.00 7.98
CA ASP A 35 -32.45 -6.71 8.49
C ASP A 35 -31.47 -6.88 9.68
N ALA A 36 -31.61 -7.95 10.46
CA ALA A 36 -30.63 -8.31 11.50
C ALA A 36 -29.26 -8.67 10.89
N GLU A 37 -29.24 -9.44 9.79
CA GLU A 37 -28.02 -9.76 9.06
C GLU A 37 -27.37 -8.51 8.47
N GLU A 38 -28.16 -7.60 7.91
CA GLU A 38 -27.66 -6.34 7.34
C GLU A 38 -27.10 -5.41 8.43
N MET A 39 -27.76 -5.31 9.58
CA MET A 39 -27.26 -4.59 10.74
C MET A 39 -25.92 -5.15 11.24
N GLU A 40 -25.77 -6.47 11.28
CA GLU A 40 -24.50 -7.10 11.68
C GLU A 40 -23.38 -6.87 10.67
N LYS A 41 -23.68 -6.86 9.35
CA LYS A 41 -22.72 -6.43 8.32
C LYS A 41 -22.30 -4.99 8.53
N ALA A 42 -23.26 -4.08 8.76
CA ALA A 42 -22.98 -2.67 9.00
C ALA A 42 -22.11 -2.46 10.25
N ARG A 43 -22.37 -3.23 11.31
CA ARG A 43 -21.57 -3.20 12.54
C ARG A 43 -20.13 -3.65 12.30
N LYS A 44 -19.94 -4.75 11.56
CA LYS A 44 -18.61 -5.24 11.19
C LYS A 44 -17.87 -4.23 10.32
N ALA A 45 -18.53 -3.65 9.32
CA ALA A 45 -17.95 -2.61 8.48
C ALA A 45 -17.53 -1.39 9.31
N PHE A 46 -18.41 -0.87 10.16
CA PHE A 46 -18.08 0.27 11.03
C PHE A 46 -16.90 -0.02 11.98
N SER A 47 -16.88 -1.20 12.60
CA SER A 47 -15.76 -1.63 13.45
C SER A 47 -14.45 -1.68 12.67
N LEU A 48 -14.46 -2.25 11.47
CA LEU A 48 -13.28 -2.37 10.63
C LEU A 48 -12.78 -1.01 10.14
N HIS A 49 -13.68 -0.13 9.70
CA HIS A 49 -13.33 1.24 9.30
C HIS A 49 -12.64 1.99 10.45
N LYS A 50 -13.19 1.91 11.67
CA LYS A 50 -12.58 2.52 12.86
C LYS A 50 -11.17 1.99 13.15
N GLU A 51 -10.95 0.70 12.91
CA GLU A 51 -9.61 0.12 13.02
C GLU A 51 -8.65 0.61 11.94
N ILE A 52 -9.11 0.70 10.69
CA ILE A 52 -8.36 1.25 9.55
C ILE A 52 -7.97 2.70 9.85
N GLU A 53 -8.91 3.54 10.26
CA GLU A 53 -8.63 4.94 10.65
C GLU A 53 -7.61 5.03 11.78
N LYS A 54 -7.73 4.18 12.80
CA LYS A 54 -6.77 4.11 13.90
C LYS A 54 -5.38 3.73 13.40
N PHE A 55 -5.30 2.82 12.43
CA PHE A 55 -4.03 2.41 11.83
C PHE A 55 -3.42 3.54 11.00
N LEU A 56 -4.22 4.24 10.21
CA LEU A 56 -3.78 5.40 9.40
C LEU A 56 -3.31 6.58 10.25
N LYS A 57 -3.81 6.72 11.48
CA LYS A 57 -3.34 7.72 12.45
C LYS A 57 -1.97 7.38 13.06
N LYS A 58 -1.49 6.13 12.96
CA LYS A 58 -0.15 5.79 13.44
C LYS A 58 0.90 6.41 12.51
N SER A 59 1.95 6.98 13.09
CA SER A 59 3.10 7.44 12.34
C SER A 59 3.79 6.26 11.64
N PRO A 60 4.07 6.33 10.32
CA PRO A 60 4.71 5.24 9.59
C PRO A 60 6.21 5.10 9.89
N SER A 61 6.71 5.77 10.93
CA SER A 61 8.12 5.85 11.29
C SER A 61 8.68 4.55 11.86
N ASP A 62 7.83 3.69 12.46
CA ASP A 62 8.26 2.44 13.05
C ASP A 62 7.54 1.23 12.44
N TYR A 63 8.30 0.39 11.73
CA TYR A 63 7.80 -0.84 11.12
C TYR A 63 7.41 -1.91 12.16
N TYR A 64 7.99 -1.88 13.36
CA TYR A 64 7.61 -2.78 14.44
C TYR A 64 6.21 -2.44 14.98
N ASP A 65 5.90 -1.14 15.10
CA ASP A 65 4.59 -0.65 15.55
C ASP A 65 3.48 -0.88 14.51
N ILE A 66 3.82 -0.84 13.23
CA ILE A 66 2.94 -1.20 12.12
C ILE A 66 2.56 -2.68 12.20
N LEU A 67 3.54 -3.58 12.38
CA LEU A 67 3.28 -5.01 12.51
C LEU A 67 2.74 -5.41 13.89
N GLY A 68 2.83 -4.53 14.89
CA GLY A 68 2.38 -4.80 16.26
C GLY A 68 3.23 -5.88 16.94
N VAL A 69 4.53 -5.90 16.66
CA VAL A 69 5.49 -6.85 17.23
C VAL A 69 6.59 -6.13 18.00
N PRO A 70 7.17 -6.72 19.05
CA PRO A 70 8.27 -6.10 19.77
C PRO A 70 9.56 -6.08 18.93
N LYS A 71 10.52 -5.24 19.29
CA LYS A 71 11.78 -5.06 18.53
C LYS A 71 12.66 -6.31 18.51
N ASP A 72 12.57 -7.13 19.55
CA ASP A 72 13.24 -8.43 19.70
C ASP A 72 12.48 -9.56 19.00
N ALA A 73 11.37 -9.28 18.30
CA ALA A 73 10.58 -10.28 17.61
C ALA A 73 11.44 -11.08 16.63
N THR A 74 11.25 -12.40 16.65
CA THR A 74 11.89 -13.34 15.74
C THR A 74 11.27 -13.26 14.34
N GLN A 75 11.99 -13.71 13.31
CA GLN A 75 11.46 -13.73 11.93
C GLN A 75 10.13 -14.50 11.80
N PRO A 76 9.91 -15.65 12.48
CA PRO A 76 8.61 -16.31 12.48
C PRO A 76 7.48 -15.46 13.09
N GLN A 77 7.76 -14.71 14.16
CA GLN A 77 6.76 -13.81 14.78
C GLN A 77 6.39 -12.66 13.84
N ILE A 78 7.38 -12.06 13.17
CA ILE A 78 7.18 -11.02 12.15
C ILE A 78 6.31 -11.54 10.99
N LYS A 79 6.63 -12.72 10.46
CA LYS A 79 5.85 -13.36 9.38
C LYS A 79 4.43 -13.68 9.81
N ARG A 80 4.25 -14.18 11.03
CA ARG A 80 2.91 -14.48 11.58
C ARG A 80 2.08 -13.20 11.72
N ALA A 81 2.66 -12.13 12.25
CA ALA A 81 1.98 -10.84 12.38
C ALA A 81 1.56 -10.27 11.03
N PHE A 82 2.47 -10.28 10.05
CA PHE A 82 2.19 -9.89 8.68
C PHE A 82 0.99 -10.65 8.08
N ASN A 83 1.00 -11.98 8.16
CA ASN A 83 -0.09 -12.81 7.61
C ASN A 83 -1.44 -12.48 8.27
N MET A 84 -1.47 -12.33 9.60
CA MET A 84 -2.71 -11.98 10.31
C MET A 84 -3.25 -10.61 9.89
N LEU A 85 -2.37 -9.62 9.73
CA LEU A 85 -2.76 -8.25 9.37
C LEU A 85 -3.21 -8.16 7.92
N ILE A 86 -2.49 -8.77 6.96
CA ILE A 86 -2.91 -8.78 5.56
C ILE A 86 -4.26 -9.48 5.40
N MET A 87 -4.45 -10.63 6.05
CA MET A 87 -5.74 -11.32 6.00
C MET A 87 -6.88 -10.48 6.59
N LYS A 88 -6.60 -9.52 7.47
CA LYS A 88 -7.61 -8.63 8.06
C LYS A 88 -7.89 -7.40 7.19
N PHE A 89 -6.85 -6.80 6.61
CA PHE A 89 -6.93 -5.51 5.94
C PHE A 89 -6.85 -5.58 4.40
N HIS A 90 -6.74 -6.75 3.78
CA HIS A 90 -6.71 -6.82 2.31
C HIS A 90 -7.97 -6.22 1.67
N PRO A 91 -7.86 -5.37 0.64
CA PRO A 91 -9.01 -4.72 -0.02
C PRO A 91 -10.03 -5.75 -0.54
N ASP A 92 -9.58 -6.87 -1.13
CA ASP A 92 -10.48 -7.90 -1.66
C ASP A 92 -11.36 -8.54 -0.58
N ARG A 93 -10.89 -8.58 0.67
CA ARG A 93 -11.66 -9.19 1.77
C ARG A 93 -12.56 -8.17 2.46
N THR A 94 -12.11 -6.93 2.54
CA THR A 94 -12.80 -5.87 3.28
C THR A 94 -13.81 -5.12 2.43
N GLY A 95 -13.62 -5.08 1.10
CA GLY A 95 -14.40 -4.24 0.19
C GLY A 95 -14.19 -2.73 0.41
N MET A 96 -13.20 -2.36 1.24
CA MET A 96 -12.94 -0.98 1.64
C MET A 96 -11.71 -0.44 0.93
N HIS A 97 -11.89 0.66 0.20
CA HIS A 97 -10.78 1.30 -0.51
C HIS A 97 -9.67 1.78 0.42
N GLU A 98 -10.03 2.30 1.60
CA GLU A 98 -9.09 2.81 2.62
C GLU A 98 -8.15 1.72 3.15
N SER A 99 -8.60 0.46 3.09
CA SER A 99 -7.83 -0.69 3.53
C SER A 99 -6.60 -0.96 2.64
N SER A 100 -6.58 -0.41 1.42
CA SER A 100 -5.42 -0.45 0.52
C SER A 100 -4.20 0.26 1.12
N ALA A 101 -4.40 1.45 1.70
CA ALA A 101 -3.32 2.22 2.32
C ALA A 101 -2.71 1.48 3.52
N VAL A 102 -3.57 0.89 4.38
CA VAL A 102 -3.14 0.08 5.53
C VAL A 102 -2.39 -1.17 5.08
N SER A 103 -2.90 -1.89 4.08
CA SER A 103 -2.24 -3.07 3.51
C SER A 103 -0.87 -2.73 2.93
N GLY A 104 -0.74 -1.60 2.25
CA GLY A 104 0.55 -1.11 1.75
C GLY A 104 1.55 -0.83 2.87
N MET A 105 1.13 -0.20 3.97
CA MET A 105 1.98 0.02 5.14
C MET A 105 2.46 -1.31 5.75
N ILE A 106 1.56 -2.30 5.90
CA ILE A 106 1.88 -3.64 6.41
C ILE A 106 2.89 -4.35 5.49
N GLN A 107 2.69 -4.26 4.17
CA GLN A 107 3.58 -4.87 3.18
C GLN A 107 4.98 -4.23 3.21
N ASN A 108 5.07 -2.91 3.32
CA ASN A 108 6.34 -2.20 3.43
C ASN A 108 7.09 -2.62 4.70
N ALA A 109 6.41 -2.63 5.84
CA ALA A 109 7.00 -3.07 7.11
C ALA A 109 7.54 -4.51 7.04
N TYR A 110 6.79 -5.43 6.43
CA TYR A 110 7.25 -6.81 6.25
C TYR A 110 8.39 -6.94 5.23
N THR A 111 8.40 -6.15 4.16
CA THR A 111 9.47 -6.16 3.17
C THR A 111 10.82 -5.76 3.78
N THR A 112 10.80 -4.85 4.75
CA THR A 112 11.99 -4.46 5.52
C THR A 112 12.31 -5.45 6.64
N LEU A 113 11.36 -5.74 7.54
CA LEU A 113 11.61 -6.54 8.75
C LEU A 113 11.69 -8.06 8.48
N GLY A 114 11.00 -8.54 7.44
CA GLY A 114 10.95 -9.95 7.06
C GLY A 114 12.26 -10.46 6.46
N ASN A 115 13.10 -9.57 5.93
CA ASN A 115 14.44 -9.91 5.47
C ASN A 115 15.48 -9.53 6.55
N PRO A 116 16.28 -10.50 7.07
CA PRO A 116 17.24 -10.22 8.15
C PRO A 116 18.26 -9.12 7.82
N GLU A 117 18.72 -9.05 6.58
CA GLU A 117 19.71 -8.06 6.16
C GLU A 117 19.09 -6.66 6.01
N LYS A 118 17.86 -6.56 5.47
CA LYS A 118 17.14 -5.27 5.42
C LYS A 118 16.76 -4.79 6.82
N ARG A 119 16.33 -5.69 7.70
CA ARG A 119 16.07 -5.41 9.11
C ARG A 119 17.30 -4.84 9.81
N ARG A 120 18.46 -5.48 9.64
CA ARG A 120 19.73 -5.01 10.23
C ARG A 120 20.06 -3.58 9.81
N ARG A 121 19.93 -3.25 8.52
CA ARG A 121 20.16 -1.89 8.02
C ARG A 121 19.16 -0.88 8.56
N TYR A 122 17.89 -1.29 8.64
CA TYR A 122 16.83 -0.47 9.22
C TYR A 122 17.12 -0.16 10.70
N ASP A 123 17.48 -1.16 11.49
CA ASP A 123 17.81 -1.00 12.91
C ASP A 123 19.04 -0.08 13.09
N MET A 124 20.09 -0.28 12.29
CA MET A 124 21.28 0.58 12.30
C MET A 124 20.96 2.04 11.93
N ALA A 125 20.14 2.27 10.91
CA ALA A 125 19.76 3.62 10.49
C ALA A 125 18.90 4.35 11.53
N ARG A 126 18.16 3.61 12.35
CA ARG A 126 17.36 4.16 13.46
C ARG A 126 18.18 4.52 14.69
N GLU A 127 19.23 3.76 14.95
CA GLU A 127 20.13 3.97 16.10
C GLU A 127 21.22 5.01 15.81
N ALA A 128 21.51 5.28 14.53
CA ALA A 128 22.46 6.30 14.14
C ALA A 128 21.98 7.69 14.64
N PRO A 129 22.82 8.45 15.36
CA PRO A 129 22.52 9.84 15.69
C PRO A 129 22.31 10.61 14.39
N ALA A 130 21.31 11.49 14.35
CA ALA A 130 21.02 12.36 13.20
C ALA A 130 22.22 13.29 12.95
N PHE A 131 23.24 12.79 12.25
CA PHE A 131 24.33 13.61 11.77
C PHE A 131 23.81 14.39 10.56
N ASN A 132 23.60 15.70 10.75
CA ASN A 132 23.45 16.66 9.67
C ASN A 132 24.75 16.68 8.85
N MET A 133 24.92 15.73 7.94
CA MET A 133 25.94 15.82 6.89
C MET A 133 25.31 16.47 5.65
N PRO A 134 25.94 17.48 5.04
CA PRO A 134 25.49 18.01 3.76
C PRO A 134 25.67 16.93 2.70
N THR A 135 24.55 16.46 2.12
CA THR A 135 24.54 15.35 1.16
C THR A 135 25.04 15.80 -0.21
N THR A 136 26.36 15.78 -0.43
CA THR A 136 26.94 15.75 -1.78
C THR A 136 27.41 14.33 -2.08
N GLY A 137 26.50 13.51 -2.62
CA GLY A 137 26.82 12.15 -3.06
C GLY A 137 25.57 11.33 -3.36
N PHE A 138 25.21 11.27 -4.64
CA PHE A 138 24.15 10.40 -5.17
C PHE A 138 24.36 8.95 -4.71
N SER A 139 23.53 8.48 -3.77
CA SER A 139 23.43 7.06 -3.40
C SER A 139 22.35 6.41 -4.25
N TYR A 140 22.76 5.59 -5.21
CA TYR A 140 21.89 4.67 -5.93
C TYR A 140 21.46 3.53 -5.01
N SER A 141 20.38 3.75 -4.26
CA SER A 141 19.67 2.74 -3.48
C SER A 141 18.22 2.71 -3.91
N GLY A 142 17.68 1.54 -4.26
CA GLY A 142 16.31 1.35 -4.78
C GLY A 142 15.20 1.93 -3.88
N ASP A 143 15.49 2.15 -2.59
CA ASP A 143 14.60 2.79 -1.63
C ASP A 143 14.41 4.30 -1.90
N ALA A 144 15.39 4.97 -2.53
CA ALA A 144 15.26 6.37 -2.93
C ALA A 144 14.27 6.52 -4.10
N MET A 145 14.30 5.60 -5.06
CA MET A 145 13.33 5.59 -6.17
C MET A 145 11.93 5.20 -5.70
N GLN A 146 11.78 4.28 -4.74
CA GLN A 146 10.47 3.99 -4.14
C GLN A 146 9.88 5.20 -3.40
N ASN A 147 10.69 5.92 -2.61
CA ASN A 147 10.24 7.12 -1.90
C ASN A 147 9.96 8.29 -2.86
N VAL A 148 10.74 8.44 -3.93
CA VAL A 148 10.49 9.41 -4.99
C VAL A 148 9.23 9.06 -5.76
N PHE A 149 9.00 7.79 -6.13
CA PHE A 149 7.76 7.35 -6.77
C PHE A 149 6.56 7.57 -5.85
N PHE A 150 6.64 7.18 -4.58
CA PHE A 150 5.56 7.40 -3.61
C PHE A 150 5.22 8.89 -3.45
N ASN A 151 6.22 9.78 -3.41
CA ASN A 151 6.02 11.23 -3.29
C ASN A 151 5.56 11.90 -4.61
N VAL A 152 5.98 11.39 -5.76
CA VAL A 152 5.55 11.89 -7.08
C VAL A 152 4.12 11.45 -7.40
N PHE A 153 3.75 10.21 -7.08
CA PHE A 153 2.38 9.72 -7.27
C PHE A 153 1.37 10.41 -6.33
N ARG A 154 1.80 10.76 -5.10
CA ARG A 154 0.96 11.51 -4.16
C ARG A 154 0.73 12.97 -4.58
N THR A 155 1.70 13.59 -5.26
CA THR A 155 1.61 15.00 -5.69
C THR A 155 0.88 15.19 -7.02
N GLN A 156 0.76 14.15 -7.86
CA GLN A 156 0.17 14.25 -9.21
C GLN A 156 -1.27 13.72 -9.34
N GLY A 157 -1.89 13.17 -8.27
CA GLY A 157 -3.33 12.93 -8.22
C GLY A 157 -3.88 11.80 -9.11
N TYR A 158 -3.05 10.83 -9.52
CA TYR A 158 -3.52 9.69 -10.35
C TYR A 158 -4.37 8.70 -9.55
N GLN A 159 -5.60 8.47 -10.01
CA GLN A 159 -6.49 7.37 -9.61
C GLN A 159 -6.21 6.17 -10.52
N GLU A 160 -5.62 5.10 -9.98
CA GLU A 160 -5.92 3.68 -10.24
C GLU A 160 -4.80 2.80 -9.64
N PRO A 161 -5.11 1.73 -8.87
CA PRO A 161 -4.11 0.93 -8.18
C PRO A 161 -3.66 -0.27 -9.04
N PHE A 162 -2.47 -0.18 -9.64
CA PHE A 162 -1.73 -1.37 -10.08
C PHE A 162 -0.77 -1.84 -8.99
N MET A 163 -0.94 -3.10 -8.59
CA MET A 163 -0.13 -3.87 -7.64
C MET A 163 1.38 -3.58 -7.77
N TYR A 164 2.00 -3.13 -6.68
CA TYR A 164 3.44 -2.89 -6.64
C TYR A 164 4.09 -3.67 -5.50
N SER A 165 4.35 -4.94 -5.75
CA SER A 165 5.31 -5.73 -4.98
C SER A 165 6.71 -5.51 -5.55
N GLY A 166 7.65 -5.05 -4.71
CA GLY A 166 9.05 -4.80 -5.10
C GLY A 166 9.75 -6.03 -5.70
N ASP A 167 9.25 -7.24 -5.43
CA ASP A 167 9.79 -8.49 -5.97
C ASP A 167 9.52 -8.66 -7.48
N PHE A 168 8.48 -8.04 -8.04
CA PHE A 168 8.25 -8.05 -9.50
C PHE A 168 9.17 -7.08 -10.24
N TYR A 169 9.54 -5.95 -9.61
CA TYR A 169 10.41 -4.96 -10.26
C TYR A 169 11.82 -5.51 -10.46
N ASP A 170 12.41 -6.15 -9.44
CA ASP A 170 13.70 -6.84 -9.55
C ASP A 170 13.65 -8.05 -10.51
N HIS A 171 12.53 -8.77 -10.55
CA HIS A 171 12.35 -9.91 -11.45
C HIS A 171 12.17 -9.48 -12.92
N LEU A 172 11.43 -8.40 -13.19
CA LEU A 172 11.21 -7.87 -14.54
C LEU A 172 12.44 -7.11 -15.06
N TYR A 173 13.13 -6.34 -14.21
CA TYR A 173 14.41 -5.73 -14.57
C TYR A 173 15.45 -6.79 -14.90
N SER A 174 15.63 -7.81 -14.06
CA SER A 174 16.59 -8.89 -14.34
C SER A 174 16.19 -9.79 -15.53
N GLN A 175 14.90 -9.89 -15.87
CA GLN A 175 14.43 -10.53 -17.11
C GLN A 175 14.66 -9.66 -18.36
N MET A 176 14.46 -8.35 -18.30
CA MET A 176 14.76 -7.42 -19.40
C MET A 176 16.26 -7.38 -19.69
N TYR A 177 17.11 -7.18 -18.68
CA TYR A 177 18.56 -7.06 -18.87
C TYR A 177 19.21 -8.36 -19.36
N ARG A 178 18.68 -9.54 -19.02
CA ARG A 178 19.13 -10.82 -19.57
C ARG A 178 18.79 -10.99 -21.06
N ARG A 179 17.75 -10.31 -21.56
CA ARG A 179 17.31 -10.40 -22.96
C ARG A 179 18.02 -9.40 -23.87
N PHE A 180 18.57 -8.32 -23.31
CA PHE A 180 19.27 -7.27 -24.06
C PHE A 180 20.72 -7.58 -24.45
N ASN A 181 21.35 -8.61 -23.89
CA ASN A 181 22.78 -8.79 -24.11
C ASN A 181 23.19 -9.48 -25.42
N HIS A 182 22.30 -10.07 -26.25
CA HIS A 182 22.73 -10.84 -27.45
C HIS A 182 21.94 -10.64 -28.75
N ARG A 183 21.13 -9.57 -28.94
CA ARG A 183 20.57 -9.27 -30.27
C ARG A 183 20.62 -7.79 -30.58
N ARG A 184 21.26 -7.44 -31.71
CA ARG A 184 21.24 -6.07 -32.25
C ARG A 184 19.77 -5.68 -32.53
N PRO A 185 19.28 -4.52 -32.06
CA PRO A 185 17.91 -4.09 -32.30
C PRO A 185 17.67 -3.83 -33.80
N ASN A 186 16.56 -4.34 -34.34
CA ASN A 186 16.11 -4.06 -35.69
C ASN A 186 15.38 -2.69 -35.72
N PRO A 187 15.81 -1.71 -36.53
CA PRO A 187 15.26 -0.35 -36.53
C PRO A 187 13.79 -0.23 -37.00
N ASN A 188 13.23 -1.28 -37.61
CA ASN A 188 11.83 -1.31 -38.05
C ASN A 188 10.87 -1.98 -37.06
N ASP A 189 11.32 -2.31 -35.84
CA ASP A 189 10.47 -2.85 -34.79
C ASP A 189 9.75 -1.72 -34.04
N SER A 190 8.41 -1.76 -34.05
CA SER A 190 7.56 -0.75 -33.39
C SER A 190 7.79 -0.65 -31.88
N ASP A 191 8.28 -1.72 -31.24
CA ASP A 191 8.57 -1.71 -29.81
C ASP A 191 9.97 -1.14 -29.52
N ALA A 192 10.93 -1.32 -30.44
CA ALA A 192 12.23 -0.67 -30.36
C ALA A 192 12.12 0.85 -30.53
N GLN A 193 11.20 1.31 -31.39
CA GLN A 193 10.90 2.73 -31.56
C GLN A 193 10.26 3.35 -30.31
N LYS A 194 9.38 2.62 -29.61
CA LYS A 194 8.78 3.07 -28.34
C LYS A 194 9.82 3.19 -27.23
N VAL A 195 10.77 2.25 -27.14
CA VAL A 195 11.86 2.29 -26.15
C VAL A 195 12.84 3.43 -26.45
N ALA A 196 13.18 3.66 -27.73
CA ALA A 196 14.02 4.78 -28.13
C ALA A 196 13.36 6.14 -27.85
N ALA A 197 12.05 6.27 -28.12
CA ALA A 197 11.29 7.48 -27.82
C ALA A 197 11.23 7.77 -26.30
N PHE A 198 11.10 6.72 -25.48
CA PHE A 198 11.10 6.85 -24.02
C PHE A 198 12.45 7.30 -23.47
N LEU A 199 13.56 6.78 -24.01
CA LEU A 199 14.92 7.22 -23.64
C LEU A 199 15.20 8.67 -24.05
N ILE A 200 14.70 9.11 -25.21
CA ILE A 200 14.84 10.51 -25.66
C ILE A 200 14.09 11.46 -24.73
N VAL A 201 12.88 11.10 -24.27
CA VAL A 201 12.12 11.91 -23.32
C VAL A 201 12.86 12.03 -21.98
N ILE A 202 13.46 10.94 -21.49
CA ILE A 202 14.27 10.97 -20.27
C ILE A 202 15.49 11.90 -20.45
N ILE A 203 16.18 11.82 -21.59
CA ILE A 203 17.37 12.66 -21.88
C ILE A 203 16.98 14.14 -22.01
N LEU A 204 15.84 14.46 -22.61
CA LEU A 204 15.35 15.84 -22.75
C LEU A 204 14.96 16.47 -21.41
N ILE A 205 14.43 15.68 -20.48
CA ILE A 205 14.13 16.12 -19.11
C ILE A 205 15.42 16.46 -18.35
N PHE A 206 16.51 15.72 -18.60
CA PHE A 206 17.83 15.98 -18.02
C PHE A 206 18.56 17.19 -18.62
N LEU A 207 18.22 17.63 -19.82
CA LEU A 207 18.80 18.83 -20.46
C LEU A 207 18.07 20.13 -20.12
N ALA A 208 16.89 20.03 -19.49
CA ALA A 208 16.05 21.18 -19.13
C ALA A 208 16.19 21.63 -17.66
N MET A 209 17.11 21.02 -16.90
CA MET A 209 17.53 21.44 -15.55
C MET A 209 18.98 21.92 -15.57
#